data_AF-A0A2B7Z1K5-F1
#
_entry.id   AF-A0A2B7Z1K5-F1
#
_cell.length_a   1.000
_cell.length_b   1.000
_cell.length_c   1.000
_cell.angle_alpha   90.00
_cell.angle_beta   90.00
_cell.angle_gamma   90.00
#
_symmetry.space_group_name_H-M   'P 1'
#
loop_
_entity.id
_entity.type
_entity.pdbx_description
1 polymer ?
#
loop_
_entity_poly.entity_id
_entity_poly.type
_entity_poly.pdbx_seq_one_letter_code
_entity_poly.pdbx_strand_id
1 'polypeptide(L)'
;MDLLQQALDICRNPKHPKWICPLLLFADSLLCALIIWRIPYTEIDWTTYMQQVSLFLSGERDYSLIKGDTGPLVYPAAHVYIYSFLYKLTDEGRDIAFGQAIFALLYFVTLAIVMACYRAAKAPPYIFPLLVLSKRLHSVYLLRLFNDGIATLFLWAAIYMLQRRMWFNGAILWSAGLGVKMTLLLVAPAVGIILVLGAGLFQAVGLGIAALLLQVCSLLFSEGLAQ
;
A
#
# COMPACT_ATOMS: atom_id res chain seq x y z
N MET A 1 -14.61 13.87 -40.33
CA MET A 1 -14.83 12.69 -39.47
C MET A 1 -13.63 12.41 -38.55
N ASP A 2 -12.80 13.41 -38.22
CA ASP A 2 -11.41 13.13 -37.84
C ASP A 2 -11.14 13.26 -36.33
N LEU A 3 -11.59 14.34 -35.69
CA LEU A 3 -11.29 14.61 -34.28
C LEU A 3 -11.95 13.64 -33.29
N LEU A 4 -13.21 13.25 -33.54
CA LEU A 4 -13.93 12.32 -32.67
C LEU A 4 -13.33 10.91 -32.73
N GLN A 5 -12.91 10.48 -33.92
CA GLN A 5 -12.26 9.18 -34.09
C GLN A 5 -10.87 9.16 -33.45
N GLN A 6 -10.09 10.23 -33.60
CA GLN A 6 -8.79 10.39 -32.93
C GLN A 6 -8.94 10.41 -31.40
N ALA A 7 -9.92 11.15 -30.87
CA ALA A 7 -10.19 11.16 -29.43
C ALA A 7 -10.62 9.77 -28.91
N LEU A 8 -11.47 9.06 -29.65
CA LEU A 8 -11.86 7.70 -29.31
C LEU A 8 -10.69 6.70 -29.38
N ASP A 9 -9.78 6.87 -30.34
CA ASP A 9 -8.56 6.06 -30.44
C ASP A 9 -7.65 6.29 -29.24
N ILE A 10 -7.35 7.55 -28.90
CA ILE A 10 -6.55 7.90 -27.72
C ILE A 10 -7.16 7.31 -26.44
N CYS A 11 -8.48 7.37 -26.30
CA CYS A 11 -9.20 6.88 -25.11
C CYS A 11 -9.24 5.34 -25.02
N ARG A 12 -9.22 4.60 -26.14
CA ARG A 12 -9.48 3.15 -26.16
C ARG A 12 -8.28 2.30 -26.54
N ASN A 13 -7.30 2.85 -27.25
CA ASN A 13 -6.20 2.08 -27.81
C ASN A 13 -5.12 1.78 -26.74
N PRO A 14 -4.87 0.49 -26.42
CA PRO A 14 -3.97 0.08 -25.35
C PRO A 14 -2.48 0.33 -25.64
N LYS A 15 -2.15 0.94 -26.80
CA LYS A 15 -0.79 1.41 -27.10
C LYS A 15 -0.48 2.75 -26.42
N HIS A 16 -1.48 3.61 -26.21
CA HIS A 16 -1.26 4.94 -25.67
C HIS A 16 -0.94 5.08 -24.16
N PRO A 17 -1.21 4.10 -23.27
CA PRO A 17 -0.82 4.21 -21.87
C PRO A 17 0.68 4.39 -21.64
N LYS A 18 1.55 3.99 -22.59
CA LYS A 18 3.02 4.11 -22.46
C LYS A 18 3.51 5.54 -22.20
N TRP A 19 2.81 6.53 -22.73
CA TRP A 19 3.17 7.95 -22.67
C TRP A 19 2.12 8.75 -21.86
N ILE A 20 0.86 8.30 -21.84
CA ILE A 20 -0.17 8.86 -20.96
C ILE A 20 0.19 8.65 -19.48
N CYS A 21 0.63 7.44 -19.07
CA CYS A 21 0.94 7.16 -17.66
C CYS A 21 2.04 8.05 -17.07
N PRO A 22 3.24 8.21 -17.68
CA PRO A 22 4.27 9.09 -17.11
C PRO A 22 3.84 10.56 -17.08
N LEU A 23 3.08 11.04 -18.07
CA LEU A 23 2.53 12.40 -18.08
C LEU A 23 1.53 12.60 -16.94
N LEU A 24 0.64 11.63 -16.73
CA LEU A 24 -0.31 11.66 -15.63
C LEU A 24 0.39 11.62 -14.27
N LEU A 25 1.40 10.77 -14.09
CA LEU A 25 2.19 10.72 -12.86
C LEU A 25 2.90 12.06 -12.57
N PHE A 26 3.41 12.72 -13.61
CA PHE A 26 4.03 14.05 -13.45
C PHE A 26 2.99 15.13 -13.12
N ALA A 27 1.85 15.16 -13.80
CA ALA A 27 0.79 16.12 -13.49
C ALA A 27 0.26 15.92 -12.07
N ASP A 28 0.12 14.67 -11.66
CA ASP A 28 -0.32 14.30 -10.32
C ASP A 28 0.71 14.63 -9.25
N SER A 29 2.02 14.57 -9.56
CA SER A 29 3.03 14.98 -8.60
C SER A 29 2.98 16.47 -8.25
N LEU A 30 2.69 17.30 -9.25
CA LEU A 30 2.40 18.72 -9.05
C LEU A 30 1.10 18.91 -8.24
N LEU A 31 0.06 18.12 -8.51
CA LEU A 31 -1.19 18.17 -7.77
C LEU A 31 -0.99 17.80 -6.28
N CYS A 32 -0.27 16.72 -5.98
CA CYS A 32 0.08 16.33 -4.62
C CYS A 32 0.85 17.43 -3.89
N ALA A 33 1.84 18.04 -4.54
CA ALA A 33 2.61 19.15 -3.96
C ALA A 33 1.68 20.35 -3.67
N LEU A 34 0.77 20.68 -4.59
CA LEU A 34 -0.21 21.73 -4.40
C LEU A 34 -1.17 21.42 -3.25
N ILE A 35 -1.62 20.16 -3.12
CA ILE A 35 -2.51 19.72 -2.04
C ILE A 35 -1.80 19.84 -0.69
N ILE A 36 -0.57 19.34 -0.56
CA ILE A 36 0.21 19.44 0.67
C ILE A 36 0.44 20.92 1.05
N TRP A 37 0.70 21.78 0.06
CA TRP A 37 0.93 23.20 0.31
C TRP A 37 -0.34 23.98 0.69
N ARG A 38 -1.49 23.65 0.09
CA ARG A 38 -2.72 24.46 0.20
C ARG A 38 -3.76 23.92 1.15
N ILE A 39 -3.79 22.61 1.38
CA ILE A 39 -4.83 21.96 2.18
C ILE A 39 -4.23 21.60 3.54
N PRO A 40 -4.84 22.06 4.65
CA PRO A 40 -4.35 21.73 5.97
C PRO A 40 -4.40 20.22 6.21
N TYR A 41 -3.36 19.73 6.87
CA TYR A 41 -3.31 18.37 7.38
C TYR A 41 -4.54 18.09 8.27
N THR A 42 -5.12 16.89 8.14
CA THR A 42 -6.27 16.46 8.92
C THR A 42 -5.89 15.26 9.76
N GLU A 43 -5.61 15.52 11.04
CA GLU A 43 -5.30 14.47 12.01
C GLU A 43 -6.52 13.56 12.23
N ILE A 44 -6.30 12.25 12.15
CA ILE A 44 -7.30 11.24 12.49
C ILE A 44 -6.63 10.13 13.29
N ASP A 45 -5.67 9.43 12.67
CA ASP A 45 -5.05 8.25 13.28
C ASP A 45 -3.52 8.34 13.44
N TRP A 46 -2.85 9.31 12.79
CA TRP A 46 -1.39 9.39 12.79
C TRP A 46 -0.84 9.52 14.22
N THR A 47 -1.41 10.43 15.00
CA THR A 47 -1.01 10.63 16.40
C THR A 47 -1.24 9.37 17.23
N THR A 48 -2.36 8.68 17.03
CA THR A 48 -2.62 7.40 17.71
C THR A 48 -1.62 6.32 17.28
N TYR A 49 -1.23 6.24 16.01
CA TYR A 49 -0.19 5.32 15.57
C TYR A 49 1.15 5.61 16.26
N MET A 50 1.52 6.89 16.39
CA MET A 50 2.76 7.29 17.08
C MET A 50 2.72 6.96 18.58
N GLN A 51 1.58 7.14 19.25
CA GLN A 51 1.39 6.76 20.66
C GLN A 51 1.46 5.24 20.86
N GLN A 52 0.80 4.46 20.00
CA GLN A 52 0.84 3.00 20.07
C GLN A 52 2.28 2.48 19.87
N VAL A 53 2.99 3.06 18.90
CA VAL A 53 4.38 2.72 18.64
C VAL A 53 5.32 3.18 19.74
N SER A 54 5.08 4.32 20.40
CA SER A 54 5.93 4.76 21.50
C SER A 54 5.84 3.82 22.70
N LEU A 55 4.65 3.30 23.03
CA LEU A 55 4.47 2.24 24.03
C LEU A 55 5.23 0.96 23.66
N PHE A 56 5.16 0.56 22.40
CA PHE A 56 5.94 -0.57 21.90
C PHE A 56 7.45 -0.31 22.03
N LEU A 57 7.93 0.87 21.64
CA LEU A 57 9.34 1.22 21.76
C LEU A 57 9.81 1.34 23.22
N SER A 58 8.92 1.66 24.16
CA SER A 58 9.22 1.64 25.61
C SER A 58 9.23 0.23 26.24
N GLY A 59 9.00 -0.81 25.45
CA GLY A 59 9.08 -2.20 25.90
C GLY A 59 7.73 -2.88 26.14
N GLU A 60 6.60 -2.21 25.91
CA GLU A 60 5.29 -2.86 26.00
C GLU A 60 5.13 -3.88 24.86
N ARG A 61 4.65 -5.08 25.20
CA ARG A 61 4.44 -6.19 24.26
C ARG A 61 3.08 -6.82 24.41
N ASP A 62 2.36 -6.57 25.50
CA ASP A 62 0.96 -6.94 25.61
C ASP A 62 0.12 -6.02 24.73
N TYR A 63 -0.31 -6.53 23.57
CA TYR A 63 -1.14 -5.81 22.61
C TYR A 63 -2.44 -5.27 23.23
N SER A 64 -2.95 -5.89 24.29
CA SER A 64 -4.16 -5.41 24.99
C SER A 64 -3.92 -4.10 25.74
N LEU A 65 -2.66 -3.77 26.05
CA LEU A 65 -2.22 -2.56 26.74
C LEU A 65 -1.75 -1.47 25.78
N ILE A 66 -1.41 -1.80 24.53
CA ILE A 66 -0.99 -0.82 23.52
C ILE A 66 -2.21 -0.06 22.99
N LYS A 67 -2.37 1.20 23.41
CA LYS A 67 -3.50 2.08 23.04
C LYS A 67 -3.04 3.49 22.77
N GLY A 68 -3.79 4.21 21.94
CA GLY A 68 -3.68 5.66 21.80
C GLY A 68 -5.06 6.32 21.91
N ASP A 69 -5.14 7.60 21.58
CA ASP A 69 -6.32 8.43 21.79
C ASP A 69 -7.58 7.90 21.10
N THR A 70 -7.44 7.27 19.92
CA THR A 70 -8.57 6.69 19.19
C THR A 70 -8.85 5.22 19.51
N GLY A 71 -8.07 4.61 20.42
CA GLY A 71 -8.33 3.26 20.94
C GLY A 71 -7.14 2.30 20.87
N PRO A 72 -7.40 0.99 21.06
CA PRO A 72 -6.35 -0.02 21.08
C PRO A 72 -5.73 -0.28 19.71
N LEU A 73 -4.50 -0.80 19.73
CA LEU A 73 -3.83 -1.30 18.54
C LEU A 73 -4.55 -2.55 18.03
N VAL A 74 -5.17 -2.43 16.85
CA VAL A 74 -5.89 -3.54 16.17
C VAL A 74 -5.15 -4.07 14.94
N TYR A 75 -3.98 -3.50 14.64
CA TYR A 75 -3.19 -3.88 13.47
C TYR A 75 -2.14 -4.95 13.80
N PRO A 76 -1.80 -5.84 12.85
CA PRO A 76 -0.77 -6.85 13.02
C PRO A 76 0.65 -6.27 13.16
N ALA A 77 1.61 -7.13 13.54
CA ALA A 77 2.96 -6.72 13.93
C ALA A 77 3.74 -5.91 12.88
N ALA A 78 3.52 -6.15 11.56
CA ALA A 78 4.25 -5.38 10.56
C ALA A 78 3.82 -3.91 10.54
N HIS A 79 2.58 -3.57 10.92
CA HIS A 79 2.19 -2.18 11.16
C HIS A 79 3.08 -1.53 12.21
N VAL A 80 3.26 -2.19 13.36
CA VAL A 80 4.07 -1.68 14.47
C VAL A 80 5.51 -1.45 14.02
N TYR A 81 6.11 -2.36 13.26
CA TYR A 81 7.49 -2.21 12.78
C TYR A 81 7.65 -1.07 11.77
N ILE A 82 6.72 -0.97 10.83
CA ILE A 82 6.75 0.09 9.81
C ILE A 82 6.57 1.45 10.48
N TYR A 83 5.60 1.57 11.39
CA TYR A 83 5.37 2.82 12.10
C TYR A 83 6.45 3.12 13.15
N SER A 84 7.15 2.11 13.70
CA SER A 84 8.37 2.30 14.50
C SER A 84 9.50 2.94 13.69
N PHE A 85 9.63 2.55 12.42
CA PHE A 85 10.58 3.17 11.51
C PHE A 85 10.16 4.62 11.17
N LEU A 86 8.87 4.84 10.86
CA LEU A 86 8.33 6.19 10.60
C LEU A 86 8.47 7.12 11.82
N TYR A 87 8.21 6.62 13.02
CA TYR A 87 8.37 7.34 14.28
C TYR A 87 9.78 7.91 14.42
N LYS A 88 10.80 7.07 14.18
CA LYS A 88 12.21 7.50 14.23
C LYS A 88 12.57 8.53 13.15
N LEU A 89 11.97 8.40 11.97
CA LEU A 89 12.24 9.28 10.83
C LEU A 89 11.57 10.65 10.93
N THR A 90 10.42 10.73 11.60
CA THR A 90 9.56 11.93 11.62
C THR A 90 9.62 12.66 12.95
N ASP A 91 10.74 12.54 13.67
CA ASP A 91 10.92 13.14 14.99
C ASP A 91 9.75 12.79 15.95
N GLU A 92 9.53 11.49 16.13
CA GLU A 92 8.45 10.94 16.96
C GLU A 92 7.04 11.22 16.40
N GLY A 93 6.95 11.50 15.10
CA GLY A 93 5.71 11.87 14.42
C GLY A 93 5.37 13.35 14.45
N ARG A 94 6.26 14.21 14.99
CA ARG A 94 6.07 15.67 15.04
C ARG A 94 6.33 16.34 13.70
N ASP A 95 7.23 15.80 12.88
CA ASP A 95 7.49 16.30 11.53
C ASP A 95 6.43 15.77 10.54
N ILE A 96 5.25 16.39 10.59
CA ILE A 96 4.13 16.07 9.71
C ILE A 96 4.48 16.34 8.25
N ALA A 97 5.24 17.40 7.94
CA ALA A 97 5.59 17.74 6.57
C ALA A 97 6.45 16.64 5.92
N PHE A 98 7.42 16.11 6.67
CA PHE A 98 8.22 14.98 6.21
C PHE A 98 7.39 13.71 6.11
N GLY A 99 6.47 13.46 7.05
CA GLY A 99 5.49 12.37 6.96
C GLY A 99 4.64 12.46 5.69
N GLN A 100 4.11 13.64 5.35
CA GLN A 100 3.35 13.88 4.13
C GLN A 100 4.17 13.63 2.88
N ALA A 101 5.46 13.98 2.87
CA ALA A 101 6.37 13.69 1.77
C ALA A 101 6.59 12.17 1.58
N ILE A 102 6.76 11.42 2.68
CA ILE A 102 6.86 9.95 2.64
C ILE A 102 5.58 9.34 2.09
N PHE A 103 4.42 9.79 2.56
CA PHE A 103 3.14 9.27 2.08
C PHE A 103 2.81 9.69 0.63
N ALA A 104 3.30 10.85 0.19
CA ALA A 104 3.24 11.24 -1.22
C ALA A 104 4.07 10.29 -2.09
N LEU A 105 5.30 9.97 -1.67
CA LEU A 105 6.13 8.98 -2.36
C LEU A 105 5.45 7.61 -2.39
N LEU A 106 4.90 7.17 -1.26
CA LEU A 106 4.14 5.94 -1.15
C LEU A 106 2.96 5.91 -2.13
N TYR A 107 2.22 7.01 -2.24
CA TYR A 107 1.14 7.18 -3.21
C TYR A 107 1.63 7.05 -4.66
N PHE A 108 2.71 7.75 -5.04
CA PHE A 108 3.24 7.68 -6.41
C PHE A 108 3.71 6.27 -6.78
N VAL A 109 4.44 5.61 -5.88
CA VAL A 109 4.88 4.23 -6.10
C VAL A 109 3.67 3.31 -6.26
N THR A 110 2.66 3.45 -5.40
CA THR A 110 1.42 2.66 -5.50
C THR A 110 0.72 2.92 -6.83
N LEU A 111 0.55 4.18 -7.21
CA LEU A 111 -0.12 4.56 -8.45
C LEU A 111 0.63 4.04 -9.68
N ALA A 112 1.97 4.13 -9.70
CA ALA A 112 2.78 3.60 -10.78
C ALA A 112 2.61 2.08 -10.95
N ILE A 113 2.56 1.33 -9.85
CA ILE A 113 2.31 -0.13 -9.87
C ILE A 113 0.89 -0.42 -10.36
N VAL A 114 -0.12 0.29 -9.87
CA VAL A 114 -1.52 0.17 -10.32
C VAL A 114 -1.61 0.40 -11.83
N MET A 115 -0.98 1.47 -12.32
CA MET A 115 -0.96 1.77 -13.75
C MET A 115 -0.25 0.66 -14.54
N ALA A 116 0.84 0.10 -14.02
CA ALA A 116 1.54 -1.02 -14.64
C ALA A 116 0.67 -2.29 -14.71
N CYS A 117 -0.09 -2.60 -13.65
CA CYS A 117 -1.03 -3.71 -13.61
C CYS A 117 -2.16 -3.55 -14.65
N TYR A 118 -2.75 -2.35 -14.74
CA TYR A 118 -3.78 -2.08 -15.74
C TYR A 118 -3.25 -2.14 -17.17
N ARG A 119 -2.01 -1.68 -17.40
CA ARG A 119 -1.36 -1.83 -18.70
C ARG A 119 -1.11 -3.31 -19.05
N ALA A 120 -0.67 -4.12 -18.11
CA ALA A 120 -0.48 -5.56 -18.31
C ALA A 120 -1.81 -6.26 -18.64
N ALA A 121 -2.90 -5.82 -18.01
CA ALA A 121 -4.27 -6.28 -18.29
C ALA A 121 -4.89 -5.72 -19.59
N LYS A 122 -4.14 -4.91 -20.38
CA LYS A 122 -4.62 -4.23 -21.59
C LYS A 122 -5.86 -3.35 -21.34
N ALA A 123 -5.94 -2.75 -20.16
CA ALA A 123 -7.03 -1.84 -19.80
C ALA A 123 -7.06 -0.61 -20.72
N PRO A 124 -8.26 -0.08 -21.05
CA PRO A 124 -8.38 1.05 -21.94
C PRO A 124 -7.84 2.36 -21.29
N PRO A 125 -7.17 3.24 -22.07
CA PRO A 125 -6.54 4.45 -21.57
C PRO A 125 -7.41 5.42 -20.77
N TYR A 126 -8.72 5.49 -21.04
CA TYR A 126 -9.62 6.41 -20.33
C TYR A 126 -9.70 6.15 -18.81
N ILE A 127 -9.26 4.99 -18.33
CA ILE A 127 -9.26 4.65 -16.90
C ILE A 127 -8.14 5.41 -16.15
N PHE A 128 -6.99 5.68 -16.77
CA PHE A 128 -5.84 6.24 -16.05
C PHE A 128 -6.09 7.65 -15.49
N PRO A 129 -6.71 8.59 -16.23
CA PRO A 129 -7.08 9.90 -15.66
C PRO A 129 -8.03 9.78 -14.46
N LEU A 130 -8.94 8.80 -14.46
CA LEU A 130 -9.88 8.59 -13.35
C LEU A 130 -9.19 8.10 -12.08
N LEU A 131 -8.10 7.34 -12.21
CA LEU A 131 -7.28 6.89 -11.07
C LEU A 131 -6.60 8.07 -10.38
N VAL A 132 -6.08 9.01 -11.18
CA VAL A 132 -5.39 10.21 -10.73
C VAL A 132 -6.36 11.19 -10.08
N LEU A 133 -7.55 11.44 -10.65
CA LEU A 133 -8.48 12.46 -10.15
C LEU A 133 -9.23 12.08 -8.85
N SER A 134 -8.85 10.99 -8.18
CA SER A 134 -9.54 10.53 -6.98
C SER A 134 -9.20 11.39 -5.76
N LYS A 135 -10.13 12.28 -5.37
CA LYS A 135 -10.05 13.08 -4.14
C LYS A 135 -9.85 12.22 -2.88
N ARG A 136 -10.47 11.03 -2.85
CA ARG A 136 -10.40 10.14 -1.69
C ARG A 136 -9.00 9.57 -1.50
N LEU A 137 -8.30 9.20 -2.58
CA LEU A 137 -6.93 8.69 -2.50
C LEU A 137 -5.99 9.77 -1.96
N HIS A 138 -6.03 10.97 -2.53
CA HIS A 138 -5.26 12.12 -2.04
C HIS A 138 -5.48 12.39 -0.55
N SER A 139 -6.73 12.32 -0.08
CA SER A 139 -7.04 12.51 1.33
C SER A 139 -6.46 11.40 2.22
N VAL A 140 -6.53 10.14 1.80
CA VAL A 140 -6.05 8.98 2.58
C VAL A 140 -4.53 9.00 2.71
N TYR A 141 -3.82 9.23 1.61
CA TYR A 141 -2.36 9.24 1.60
C TYR A 141 -1.80 10.55 2.17
N LEU A 142 -2.16 11.71 1.59
CA LEU A 142 -1.44 12.97 1.83
C LEU A 142 -1.93 13.72 3.07
N LEU A 143 -3.22 13.63 3.40
CA LEU A 143 -3.82 14.47 4.43
C LEU A 143 -4.07 13.74 5.75
N ARG A 144 -4.02 12.41 5.76
CA ARG A 144 -4.34 11.57 6.93
C ARG A 144 -3.25 10.55 7.29
N LEU A 145 -2.31 10.29 6.37
CA LEU A 145 -1.19 9.36 6.56
C LEU A 145 -1.64 7.96 7.02
N PHE A 146 -2.73 7.48 6.43
CA PHE A 146 -3.37 6.23 6.85
C PHE A 146 -2.58 4.98 6.48
N ASN A 147 -2.57 4.02 7.40
CA ASN A 147 -1.96 2.70 7.24
C ASN A 147 -2.49 1.94 6.00
N ASP A 148 -3.74 2.22 5.59
CA ASP A 148 -4.35 1.73 4.35
C ASP A 148 -3.46 1.93 3.11
N GLY A 149 -2.70 3.02 3.06
CA GLY A 149 -1.82 3.30 1.93
C GLY A 149 -0.70 2.27 1.78
N ILE A 150 -0.13 1.84 2.91
CA ILE A 150 0.97 0.86 2.97
C ILE A 150 0.43 -0.54 2.63
N ALA A 151 -0.71 -0.91 3.23
CA ALA A 151 -1.38 -2.18 2.91
C ALA A 151 -1.77 -2.28 1.43
N THR A 152 -2.24 -1.17 0.85
CA THR A 152 -2.61 -1.09 -0.57
C THR A 152 -1.39 -1.22 -1.49
N LEU A 153 -0.24 -0.63 -1.13
CA LEU A 153 1.00 -0.81 -1.87
C LEU A 153 1.38 -2.30 -1.94
N PHE A 154 1.41 -2.99 -0.80
CA PHE A 154 1.75 -4.42 -0.76
C PHE A 154 0.79 -5.27 -1.59
N LEU A 155 -0.51 -4.98 -1.53
CA LEU A 155 -1.51 -5.67 -2.33
C LEU A 155 -1.27 -5.50 -3.84
N TRP A 156 -1.06 -4.26 -4.31
CA TRP A 156 -0.84 -4.01 -5.73
C TRP A 156 0.51 -4.54 -6.21
N ALA A 157 1.54 -4.48 -5.38
CA ALA A 157 2.83 -5.11 -5.67
C ALA A 157 2.69 -6.64 -5.78
N ALA A 158 1.92 -7.27 -4.90
CA ALA A 158 1.62 -8.71 -4.98
C ALA A 158 0.91 -9.05 -6.30
N ILE A 159 -0.14 -8.31 -6.65
CA ILE A 159 -0.87 -8.49 -7.93
C ILE A 159 0.08 -8.35 -9.12
N TYR A 160 0.95 -7.34 -9.11
CA TYR A 160 1.92 -7.11 -10.18
C TYR A 160 2.90 -8.28 -10.35
N MET A 161 3.40 -8.84 -9.25
CA MET A 161 4.28 -10.01 -9.28
C MET A 161 3.56 -11.27 -9.77
N LEU A 162 2.32 -11.49 -9.30
CA LEU A 162 1.49 -12.61 -9.74
C LEU A 162 1.16 -12.54 -11.25
N GLN A 163 0.87 -11.35 -11.78
CA GLN A 163 0.69 -11.15 -13.23
C GLN A 163 1.92 -11.54 -14.06
N ARG A 164 3.12 -11.44 -13.47
CA ARG A 164 4.40 -11.83 -14.10
C ARG A 164 4.81 -13.27 -13.80
N ARG A 165 3.93 -14.08 -13.22
CA ARG A 165 4.21 -15.47 -12.78
C ARG A 165 5.34 -15.57 -11.75
N MET A 166 5.63 -14.49 -11.04
CA MET A 166 6.59 -14.47 -9.93
C MET A 166 5.88 -14.88 -8.63
N TRP A 167 5.47 -16.14 -8.56
CA TRP A 167 4.53 -16.67 -7.55
C TRP A 167 5.01 -16.46 -6.12
N PHE A 168 6.27 -16.76 -5.84
CA PHE A 168 6.87 -16.60 -4.50
C PHE A 168 6.82 -15.15 -4.04
N ASN A 169 7.32 -14.22 -4.85
CA ASN A 169 7.32 -12.80 -4.52
C ASN A 169 5.90 -12.25 -4.34
N GLY A 170 4.95 -12.71 -5.18
CA GLY A 170 3.54 -12.35 -5.04
C GLY A 170 2.94 -12.81 -3.72
N ALA A 171 3.16 -14.07 -3.34
CA ALA A 171 2.65 -14.63 -2.08
C ALA A 171 3.27 -13.96 -0.85
N ILE A 172 4.59 -13.71 -0.87
CA ILE A 172 5.30 -13.04 0.22
C ILE A 172 4.85 -11.59 0.36
N LEU A 173 4.71 -10.83 -0.73
CA LEU A 173 4.22 -9.45 -0.69
C LEU A 173 2.77 -9.37 -0.19
N TRP A 174 1.92 -10.30 -0.61
CA TRP A 174 0.54 -10.37 -0.10
C TRP A 174 0.53 -10.66 1.42
N SER A 175 1.34 -11.61 1.87
CA SER A 175 1.49 -11.90 3.30
C SER A 175 2.06 -10.70 4.07
N ALA A 176 3.09 -10.03 3.54
CA ALA A 176 3.63 -8.81 4.15
C ALA A 176 2.54 -7.74 4.34
N GLY A 177 1.68 -7.53 3.34
CA GLY A 177 0.53 -6.64 3.45
C GLY A 177 -0.52 -7.10 4.47
N LEU A 178 -0.76 -8.42 4.59
CA LEU A 178 -1.63 -8.97 5.64
C LEU A 178 -1.09 -8.62 7.04
N GLY A 179 0.24 -8.63 7.20
CA GLY A 179 0.93 -8.19 8.42
C GLY A 179 0.82 -6.70 8.70
N VAL A 180 0.37 -5.89 7.73
CA VAL A 180 0.09 -4.45 7.90
C VAL A 180 -1.38 -4.21 8.21
N LYS A 181 -2.31 -4.88 7.51
CA LYS A 181 -3.75 -4.75 7.72
C LYS A 181 -4.49 -6.05 7.37
N MET A 182 -5.31 -6.51 8.32
CA MET A 182 -6.08 -7.76 8.20
C MET A 182 -7.06 -7.79 7.02
N THR A 183 -7.44 -6.63 6.47
CA THR A 183 -8.36 -6.54 5.32
C THR A 183 -7.84 -7.30 4.09
N LEU A 184 -6.53 -7.52 3.96
CA LEU A 184 -5.97 -8.30 2.85
C LEU A 184 -6.30 -9.79 2.93
N LEU A 185 -6.81 -10.27 4.07
CA LEU A 185 -7.34 -11.63 4.21
C LEU A 185 -8.55 -11.85 3.29
N LEU A 186 -9.32 -10.80 2.98
CA LEU A 186 -10.44 -10.87 2.05
C LEU A 186 -10.00 -11.27 0.62
N VAL A 187 -8.73 -11.02 0.27
CA VAL A 187 -8.16 -11.37 -1.03
C VAL A 187 -7.52 -12.77 -1.02
N ALA A 188 -7.40 -13.41 0.16
CA ALA A 188 -6.77 -14.73 0.30
C ALA A 188 -7.36 -15.81 -0.61
N PRO A 189 -8.71 -15.94 -0.77
CA PRO A 189 -9.28 -16.95 -1.64
C PRO A 189 -8.86 -16.76 -3.11
N ALA A 190 -8.82 -15.50 -3.56
CA ALA A 190 -8.39 -15.18 -4.93
C ALA A 190 -6.91 -15.51 -5.14
N VAL A 191 -6.03 -15.14 -4.19
CA VAL A 191 -4.60 -15.50 -4.24
C VAL A 191 -4.43 -17.01 -4.27
N GLY A 192 -5.13 -17.75 -3.42
CA GLY A 192 -5.09 -19.22 -3.37
C GLY A 192 -5.47 -19.85 -4.70
N ILE A 193 -6.59 -19.42 -5.31
CA ILE A 193 -7.03 -19.92 -6.62
C ILE A 193 -5.98 -19.60 -7.71
N ILE A 194 -5.46 -18.36 -7.74
CA ILE A 194 -4.44 -17.96 -8.72
C ILE A 194 -3.17 -18.80 -8.58
N LEU A 195 -2.72 -19.06 -7.35
CA LEU A 195 -1.53 -19.88 -7.11
C LEU A 195 -1.76 -21.34 -7.51
N VAL A 196 -2.91 -21.93 -7.17
CA VAL A 196 -3.22 -23.31 -7.55
C VAL A 196 -3.31 -23.46 -9.08
N LEU A 197 -4.00 -22.55 -9.76
CA LEU A 197 -4.16 -22.58 -11.22
C LEU A 197 -2.88 -22.20 -11.97
N GLY A 198 -2.06 -21.31 -11.40
CA GLY A 198 -0.86 -20.77 -12.06
C GLY A 198 0.42 -21.55 -11.78
N ALA A 199 0.63 -21.99 -10.53
CA ALA A 199 1.85 -22.66 -10.05
C ALA A 199 1.63 -24.16 -9.79
N GLY A 200 0.38 -24.61 -9.68
CA GLY A 200 0.02 -25.97 -9.32
C GLY A 200 -0.17 -26.15 -7.81
N LEU A 201 -0.94 -27.18 -7.43
CA LEU A 201 -1.39 -27.38 -6.05
C LEU A 201 -0.23 -27.50 -5.04
N PHE A 202 0.78 -28.34 -5.33
CA PHE A 202 1.91 -28.55 -4.41
C PHE A 202 2.71 -27.28 -4.15
N GLN A 203 2.98 -26.49 -5.21
CA GLN A 203 3.66 -25.21 -5.06
C GLN A 203 2.80 -24.20 -4.30
N ALA A 204 1.50 -24.14 -4.61
CA ALA A 204 0.57 -23.25 -3.91
C ALA A 204 0.50 -23.54 -2.40
N VAL A 205 0.49 -24.82 -2.00
CA VAL A 205 0.55 -25.22 -0.59
C VAL A 205 1.87 -24.77 0.05
N GLY A 206 3.01 -25.00 -0.61
CA GLY A 206 4.31 -24.54 -0.12
C GLY A 206 4.39 -23.02 0.06
N LEU A 207 3.81 -22.26 -0.88
CA LEU A 207 3.71 -20.80 -0.80
C LEU A 207 2.76 -20.33 0.31
N GLY A 208 1.67 -21.05 0.55
CA GLY A 208 0.78 -20.80 1.69
C GLY A 208 1.50 -21.01 3.02
N ILE A 209 2.29 -22.08 3.15
CA ILE A 209 3.13 -22.32 4.33
C ILE A 209 4.16 -21.19 4.49
N ALA A 210 4.85 -20.79 3.42
CA ALA A 210 5.81 -19.68 3.48
C ALA A 210 5.15 -18.35 3.90
N ALA A 211 3.94 -18.07 3.41
CA ALA A 211 3.16 -16.91 3.82
C ALA A 211 2.79 -16.96 5.31
N LEU A 212 2.40 -18.13 5.84
CA LEU A 212 2.11 -18.31 7.27
C LEU A 212 3.37 -18.18 8.13
N LEU A 213 4.49 -18.78 7.69
CA LEU A 213 5.77 -18.67 8.38
C LEU A 213 6.22 -17.21 8.49
N LEU A 214 6.00 -16.39 7.45
CA LEU A 214 6.27 -14.96 7.53
C LEU A 214 5.48 -14.28 8.65
N GLN A 215 4.19 -14.62 8.82
CA GLN A 215 3.37 -14.08 9.91
C GLN A 215 3.90 -14.53 11.27
N VAL A 216 4.22 -15.81 11.42
CA VAL A 216 4.78 -16.37 12.67
C VAL A 216 6.12 -15.70 13.00
N CYS A 217 7.03 -15.56 12.04
CA CYS A 217 8.31 -14.88 12.23
C CYS A 217 8.10 -13.40 12.61
N SER A 218 7.11 -12.72 12.02
CA SER A 218 6.82 -11.34 12.39
C SER A 218 6.29 -11.20 13.82
N LEU A 219 5.58 -12.20 14.33
CA LEU A 219 5.15 -12.26 15.73
C LEU A 219 6.32 -12.58 16.66
N LEU A 220 7.13 -13.58 16.33
CA LEU A 220 8.29 -13.97 17.14
C LEU A 220 9.37 -12.87 17.19
N PHE A 221 9.58 -12.13 16.11
CA PHE A 221 10.47 -10.97 16.11
C PHE A 221 10.01 -9.88 17.08
N SER A 222 8.70 -9.81 17.36
CA SER A 222 8.13 -8.87 18.34
C SER A 222 8.58 -9.25 19.75
N GLU A 223 8.70 -10.54 20.00
CA GLU A 223 9.13 -11.12 21.28
C GLU A 223 10.65 -11.11 21.43
N GLY A 224 11.42 -11.31 20.34
CA GLY A 224 12.88 -11.45 20.37
C GLY A 224 13.68 -10.16 20.63
N LEU A 225 13.11 -8.98 20.40
CA LEU A 225 13.70 -7.68 20.79
C LEU A 225 13.66 -7.42 22.32
N ALA A 226 13.35 -8.44 23.12
CA ALA A 226 13.28 -8.40 24.58
C ALA A 226 14.55 -8.87 25.31
N GLN A 227 15.67 -9.07 24.60
CA GLN A 227 17.00 -9.31 25.16
C GLN A 227 17.96 -8.20 24.73
#